data_AF-A0A6V8Q8G2-F1
#
_entry.id   AF-A0A6V8Q8G2-F1
#
_cell.length_a   1.000
_cell.length_b   1.000
_cell.length_c   1.000
_cell.angle_alpha   90.00
_cell.angle_beta   90.00
_cell.angle_gamma   90.00
#
_symmetry.space_group_name_H-M   'P 1'
#
loop_
_entity.id
_entity.type
_entity.pdbx_description
1 polymer ?
#
loop_
_entity_poly.entity_id
_entity_poly.type
_entity_poly.pdbx_seq_one_letter_code
_entity_poly.pdbx_strand_id
1 'polypeptide(L)' 'TGAVGETSTAGKMGEYTVVDDGMGGTMVILGPPFRFNAENIDEWADVY' A
#
# COMPACT_ATOMS: atom_id res chain seq x y z
N THR A 1 -3.02 5.98 -17.63
CA THR A 1 -3.31 4.86 -16.72
C THR A 1 -3.22 5.40 -15.30
N GLY A 2 -4.19 5.04 -14.45
CA GLY A 2 -4.56 5.78 -13.24
C GLY A 2 -6.07 6.07 -13.14
N ALA A 3 -6.90 5.36 -13.91
CA ALA A 3 -8.36 5.51 -13.82
C ALA A 3 -8.89 4.74 -12.61
N VAL A 4 -9.93 5.27 -11.96
CA VAL A 4 -10.59 4.56 -10.84
C VAL A 4 -11.08 3.19 -11.31
N GLY A 5 -10.76 2.15 -10.54
CA GLY A 5 -11.06 0.75 -10.85
C GLY A 5 -10.02 0.03 -11.72
N GLU A 6 -8.99 0.72 -12.19
CA GLU A 6 -7.85 0.10 -12.86
C GLU A 6 -6.99 -0.66 -11.84
N THR A 7 -6.60 -1.90 -12.17
CA THR A 7 -5.69 -2.72 -11.36
C THR A 7 -4.33 -2.85 -12.05
N SER A 8 -3.24 -2.75 -11.28
CA SER A 8 -1.88 -2.88 -11.77
C SER A 8 -1.00 -3.69 -10.81
N THR A 9 -0.04 -4.44 -11.37
CA THR A 9 0.93 -5.24 -10.60
C THR A 9 2.16 -4.39 -10.23
N ALA A 10 2.38 -4.17 -8.94
CA ALA A 10 3.53 -3.46 -8.38
C ALA A 10 4.67 -4.41 -7.97
N GLY A 11 5.04 -5.33 -8.86
CA GLY A 11 6.13 -6.29 -8.63
C GLY A 11 5.92 -7.11 -7.35
N LYS A 12 6.89 -7.04 -6.42
CA LYS A 12 6.85 -7.81 -5.15
C LYS A 12 5.72 -7.36 -4.21
N MET A 13 5.15 -6.19 -4.42
CA MET A 13 4.09 -5.63 -3.57
C MET A 13 2.70 -6.13 -3.96
N GLY A 14 2.59 -6.90 -5.06
CA GLY A 14 1.33 -7.51 -5.49
C GLY A 14 0.49 -6.60 -6.38
N GLU A 15 -0.82 -6.81 -6.38
CA GLU A 15 -1.77 -6.06 -7.18
C GLU A 15 -2.41 -4.93 -6.39
N TYR A 16 -2.58 -3.79 -7.06
CA TYR A 16 -3.21 -2.60 -6.49
C TYR A 16 -4.29 -2.07 -7.40
N THR A 17 -5.38 -1.59 -6.79
CA THR A 17 -6.47 -0.94 -7.49
C THR A 17 -6.44 0.55 -7.21
N VAL A 18 -6.61 1.34 -8.27
CA VAL A 18 -6.77 2.79 -8.19
C VAL A 18 -8.18 3.10 -7.68
N VAL A 19 -8.25 3.94 -6.65
CA VAL A 19 -9.52 4.39 -6.03
C VAL A 19 -9.63 5.91 -6.11
N ASP A 20 -10.85 6.41 -5.94
CA ASP A 20 -11.13 7.85 -5.85
C ASP A 20 -10.57 8.40 -4.54
N ASP A 21 -9.92 9.57 -4.58
CA ASP A 21 -9.36 10.21 -3.39
C ASP A 21 -10.38 11.04 -2.58
N GLY A 22 -11.59 11.22 -3.10
CA GLY A 22 -12.67 12.02 -2.54
C GLY A 22 -12.55 13.53 -2.81
N MET A 23 -11.50 13.97 -3.51
CA MET A 23 -11.17 15.39 -3.78
C MET A 23 -10.95 15.68 -5.27
N GLY A 24 -11.35 14.74 -6.15
CA GLY A 24 -11.24 14.89 -7.60
C GLY A 24 -9.93 14.37 -8.18
N GLY A 25 -9.15 13.64 -7.40
CA GLY A 25 -7.96 12.90 -7.81
C GLY A 25 -8.12 11.39 -7.64
N THR A 26 -7.01 10.67 -7.75
CA THR A 26 -6.97 9.22 -7.55
C THR A 26 -5.86 8.83 -6.57
N MET A 27 -6.06 7.73 -5.86
CA MET A 27 -5.07 7.18 -4.94
C MET A 27 -4.97 5.66 -5.06
N VAL A 28 -3.94 5.08 -4.47
CA VAL A 28 -3.78 3.63 -4.29
C VAL A 28 -3.55 3.35 -2.81
N ILE A 29 -4.30 2.41 -2.24
CA ILE A 29 -4.14 2.00 -0.84
C ILE A 29 -3.09 0.89 -0.77
N LEU A 30 -1.99 1.16 -0.06
CA LEU A 30 -0.85 0.24 0.07
C LEU A 30 -1.22 -1.07 0.80
N GLY A 31 -2.20 -1.00 1.71
CA GLY A 31 -2.63 -2.12 2.54
C GLY A 31 -2.98 -1.66 3.96
N PRO A 32 -3.30 -2.61 4.85
CA PRO A 32 -3.53 -2.31 6.25
C PRO A 32 -2.24 -1.79 6.91
N PRO A 33 -2.34 -0.96 7.96
CA PRO A 33 -1.18 -0.57 8.76
C PRO A 33 -0.45 -1.80 9.30
N PHE A 34 0.88 -1.75 9.31
CA PHE A 34 1.70 -2.80 9.91
C PHE A 34 1.89 -2.51 11.40
N ARG A 35 1.55 -3.47 12.26
CA ARG A 35 1.70 -3.31 13.72
C ARG A 35 3.06 -3.80 14.16
N PHE A 36 3.82 -2.91 14.79
CA PHE A 36 5.02 -3.26 15.53
C PHE A 36 4.68 -3.76 16.94
N ASN A 37 5.37 -4.81 17.37
CA ASN A 37 5.27 -5.38 18.71
C ASN A 37 6.63 -5.98 19.12
N ALA A 38 6.73 -6.46 20.36
CA ALA A 38 7.97 -7.03 20.89
C ALA A 38 8.47 -8.28 20.15
N GLU A 39 7.61 -8.93 19.34
CA GLU A 39 7.97 -10.14 18.60
C GLU A 39 8.60 -9.83 17.24
N ASN A 40 8.38 -8.62 16.68
CA ASN A 40 8.83 -8.25 15.34
C ASN A 40 9.68 -6.98 15.28
N ILE A 41 9.80 -6.21 16.37
CA ILE A 41 10.47 -4.91 16.35
C ILE A 41 11.97 -5.03 16.01
N ASP A 42 12.64 -6.09 16.47
CA ASP A 42 14.07 -6.28 16.25
C ASP A 42 14.40 -6.49 14.76
N GLU A 43 13.55 -7.23 14.04
CA GLU A 43 13.73 -7.46 12.59
C GLU A 43 13.51 -6.18 11.78
N TRP A 44 12.53 -5.37 12.19
CA TRP A 44 12.14 -4.19 11.44
C TRP A 44 12.96 -2.95 11.79
N ALA A 45 13.62 -2.90 12.95
CA ALA A 45 14.53 -1.81 13.33
C ALA A 45 15.75 -1.70 12.41
N ASP A 46 16.15 -2.80 11.77
CA ASP A 46 17.29 -2.82 10.84
C ASP A 46 16.91 -2.44 9.40
N VAL A 47 15.60 -2.31 9.10
CA VAL A 47 15.08 -2.08 7.75
C VAL A 47 14.76 -0.61 7.48
N TYR A 48 14.45 0.19 8.52
CA TYR A 48 14.09 1.61 8.40
C TYR A 48 14.65 2.49 9.52
#